data_AF-A0A7X0VXK2-F1
#
_entry.id   AF-A0A7X0VXK2-F1
#
_cell.length_a   1.000
_cell.length_b   1.000
_cell.length_c   1.000
_cell.angle_alpha   90.00
_cell.angle_beta   90.00
_cell.angle_gamma   90.00
#
_symmetry.space_group_name_H-M   'P 1'
#
loop_
_entity.id
_entity.type
_entity.pdbx_description
1 polymer ?
#
loop_
_entity_poly.entity_id
_entity_poly.type
_entity_poly.pdbx_seq_one_letter_code
_entity_poly.pdbx_strand_id
1 'polypeptide(L)'
;MNYKNGRDVLPPSLLKELQKYVSGELVYVPKGNEQRARWGEVSGTRKLLAERNKEICRLHADGATISELEGRYHLTGESIRKILFKTRRQPMVGGGIHAHSK
;
A
#
# COMPACT_ATOMS: atom_id res chain seq x y z
N MET A 1 4.01 -15.96 -12.72
CA MET A 1 3.38 -16.27 -11.42
C MET A 1 3.68 -17.74 -11.12
N ASN A 2 4.25 -18.02 -9.95
CA ASN A 2 4.59 -19.39 -9.56
C ASN A 2 3.35 -20.03 -8.91
N TYR A 3 2.52 -20.70 -9.72
CA TYR A 3 1.35 -21.42 -9.23
C TYR A 3 1.79 -22.75 -8.63
N LYS A 4 1.25 -23.08 -7.46
CA LYS A 4 1.46 -24.39 -6.84
C LYS A 4 0.20 -25.22 -7.03
N ASN A 5 0.36 -26.48 -7.44
CA ASN A 5 -0.77 -27.39 -7.53
C ASN A 5 -1.28 -27.70 -6.11
N GLY A 6 -2.59 -27.60 -5.89
CA GLY A 6 -3.20 -27.90 -4.60
C GLY A 6 -2.89 -29.31 -4.09
N ARG A 7 -2.72 -30.29 -5.01
CA ARG A 7 -2.32 -31.66 -4.68
C ARG A 7 -0.93 -31.76 -4.06
N ASP A 8 -0.04 -30.83 -4.40
CA ASP A 8 1.35 -30.85 -3.95
C ASP A 8 1.53 -30.13 -2.60
N VAL A 9 0.57 -29.31 -2.18
CA VAL A 9 0.71 -28.40 -1.03
C VAL A 9 -0.35 -28.54 0.05
N LEU A 10 -1.50 -29.15 -0.26
CA LEU A 10 -2.60 -29.31 0.68
C LEU A 10 -2.67 -30.75 1.21
N PRO A 11 -3.00 -30.95 2.50
CA PRO A 11 -3.34 -32.27 3.02
C PRO A 11 -4.53 -32.89 2.27
N PRO A 12 -4.56 -34.22 2.05
CA PRO A 12 -5.64 -34.88 1.30
C PRO A 12 -7.04 -34.63 1.87
N SER A 13 -7.18 -34.55 3.20
CA SER A 13 -8.46 -34.25 3.86
C SER A 13 -8.97 -32.85 3.53
N LEU A 14 -8.08 -31.84 3.54
CA LEU A 14 -8.42 -30.46 3.19
C LEU A 14 -8.74 -30.33 1.70
N LEU A 15 -7.97 -31.00 0.83
CA LEU A 15 -8.24 -30.99 -0.60
C LEU A 15 -9.63 -31.59 -0.90
N LYS A 16 -9.96 -32.72 -0.26
CA LYS A 16 -11.29 -33.35 -0.39
C LYS A 16 -12.42 -32.45 0.08
N GLU A 17 -12.20 -31.69 1.15
CA GLU A 17 -13.19 -30.72 1.64
C GLU A 17 -13.35 -29.56 0.66
N LEU A 18 -12.25 -28.96 0.19
CA LEU A 18 -12.26 -27.87 -0.79
C LEU A 18 -13.01 -28.26 -2.07
N GLN A 19 -12.82 -29.50 -2.54
CA GLN A 19 -13.48 -30.03 -3.74
C GLN A 19 -15.01 -30.06 -3.65
N LYS A 20 -15.59 -30.04 -2.43
CA LYS A 20 -17.05 -29.90 -2.25
C LYS A 20 -17.56 -28.50 -2.60
N TYR A 21 -16.69 -27.49 -2.52
CA TYR A 21 -17.04 -26.09 -2.73
C TYR A 21 -16.55 -25.57 -4.10
N VAL A 22 -15.37 -26.02 -4.54
CA VAL A 22 -14.79 -25.67 -5.83
C VAL A 22 -13.99 -26.86 -6.39
N SER A 23 -14.24 -27.22 -7.64
CA SER A 23 -13.52 -28.30 -8.34
C SER A 23 -13.16 -27.88 -9.76
N GLY A 24 -11.87 -27.95 -10.12
CA GLY A 24 -11.40 -27.59 -11.46
C GLY A 24 -11.14 -26.09 -11.68
N GLU A 25 -11.27 -25.28 -10.63
CA GLU A 25 -11.12 -23.82 -10.69
C GLU A 25 -9.90 -23.31 -9.92
N LEU A 26 -9.47 -22.10 -10.24
CA LEU A 26 -8.34 -21.45 -9.59
C LEU A 26 -8.82 -20.71 -8.33
N VAL A 27 -8.35 -21.17 -7.16
CA VAL A 27 -8.66 -20.55 -5.87
C VAL A 27 -7.48 -19.70 -5.40
N TYR A 28 -7.74 -18.42 -5.14
CA TYR A 28 -6.78 -17.54 -4.49
C TYR A 28 -6.87 -17.69 -2.96
N VAL A 29 -5.78 -18.11 -2.34
CA VAL A 29 -5.65 -18.14 -0.87
C VAL A 29 -4.92 -16.88 -0.41
N PRO A 30 -5.60 -15.94 0.27
CA PRO A 30 -4.95 -14.75 0.78
C PRO A 30 -3.93 -15.09 1.87
N LYS A 31 -2.88 -14.28 2.01
CA LYS A 31 -1.89 -14.42 3.09
C LYS A 31 -2.56 -14.28 4.47
N GLY A 32 -2.16 -15.14 5.41
CA GLY A 32 -2.61 -15.11 6.81
C GLY A 32 -2.31 -13.78 7.52
N ASN A 33 -3.10 -13.48 8.56
CA ASN A 33 -3.25 -12.14 9.14
C ASN A 33 -2.12 -11.65 10.07
N GLU A 34 -1.02 -12.36 10.29
CA GLU A 34 -0.08 -11.97 11.37
C GLU A 34 1.02 -10.98 11.00
N GLN A 35 1.10 -10.53 9.74
CA GLN A 35 1.87 -9.36 9.34
C GLN A 35 1.48 -9.01 7.91
N ARG A 36 0.27 -8.46 7.75
CA ARG A 36 -0.16 -7.96 6.45
C ARG A 36 0.70 -6.73 6.12
N ALA A 37 1.88 -6.96 5.53
CA ALA A 37 2.65 -5.91 4.88
C ALA A 37 1.67 -5.20 3.95
N ARG A 38 1.42 -3.91 4.23
CA ARG A 38 0.40 -3.17 3.51
C ARG A 38 0.83 -3.14 2.05
N TRP A 39 -0.12 -3.15 1.12
CA TRP A 39 0.16 -3.19 -0.32
C TRP A 39 1.32 -2.24 -0.70
N GLY A 40 2.34 -2.78 -1.38
CA GLY A 40 3.56 -2.05 -1.78
C GLY A 40 4.68 -1.95 -0.75
N GLU A 41 4.53 -2.51 0.46
CA GLU A 41 5.56 -2.47 1.52
C GLU A 41 6.67 -3.52 1.29
N VAL A 42 6.34 -4.68 0.73
CA VAL A 42 7.34 -5.71 0.35
C VAL A 42 8.11 -5.34 -0.93
N SER A 43 7.49 -4.60 -1.85
CA SER A 43 8.11 -4.21 -3.13
C SER A 43 8.79 -2.84 -3.10
N GLY A 44 8.82 -2.15 -1.95
CA GLY A 44 9.36 -0.80 -1.81
C GLY A 44 8.54 0.31 -2.50
N THR A 45 7.57 -0.05 -3.34
CA THR A 45 6.71 0.86 -4.10
C THR A 45 5.97 1.85 -3.20
N ARG A 46 5.54 1.42 -2.01
CA ARG A 46 4.86 2.29 -1.05
C ARG A 46 5.77 3.40 -0.53
N LYS A 47 7.05 3.11 -0.29
CA LYS A 47 8.04 4.09 0.17
C LYS A 47 8.36 5.10 -0.94
N LEU A 48 8.60 4.62 -2.16
CA LEU A 48 8.82 5.47 -3.33
C LEU A 48 7.64 6.42 -3.59
N LEU A 49 6.41 5.90 -3.54
CA LEU A 49 5.21 6.73 -3.70
C LEU A 49 5.05 7.74 -2.57
N ALA A 50 5.43 7.39 -1.34
CA ALA A 50 5.39 8.31 -0.20
C ALA A 50 6.43 9.43 -0.34
N GLU A 51 7.65 9.11 -0.79
CA GLU A 51 8.72 10.09 -1.06
C GLU A 51 8.32 11.04 -2.17
N ARG A 52 7.84 10.51 -3.31
CA ARG A 52 7.29 11.32 -4.41
C ARG A 52 6.17 12.25 -3.91
N ASN A 53 5.24 11.75 -3.10
CA ASN A 53 4.15 12.56 -2.58
C ASN A 53 4.63 13.69 -1.65
N LYS A 54 5.67 13.45 -0.84
CA LYS A 54 6.30 14.49 -0.02
C LYS A 54 6.96 15.55 -0.89
N GLU A 55 7.63 15.15 -1.96
CA GLU A 55 8.27 16.06 -2.91
C GLU A 55 7.23 16.93 -3.64
N ILE A 56 6.13 16.33 -4.13
CA ILE A 56 4.98 17.04 -4.70
C ILE A 56 4.45 18.11 -3.74
N CYS A 57 4.33 17.78 -2.44
CA CYS A 57 3.84 18.73 -1.44
C CYS A 57 4.83 19.87 -1.19
N ARG A 58 6.14 19.59 -1.14
CA ARG A 58 7.18 20.63 -1.01
C ARG A 58 7.16 21.59 -2.19
N LEU A 59 7.23 21.05 -3.41
CA LEU A 59 7.25 21.86 -4.62
C LEU A 59 6.01 22.75 -4.73
N HIS A 60 4.83 22.23 -4.37
CA HIS A 60 3.62 23.04 -4.32
C HIS A 60 3.65 24.12 -3.23
N ALA A 61 4.26 23.85 -2.07
CA ALA A 61 4.47 24.86 -1.03
C ALA A 61 5.46 25.94 -1.46
N ASP A 62 6.46 25.58 -2.28
CA ASP A 62 7.45 26.48 -2.87
C ASP A 62 6.90 27.26 -4.09
N GLY A 63 5.62 27.09 -4.43
CA GLY A 63 4.92 27.88 -5.45
C GLY A 63 4.66 27.17 -6.78
N ALA A 64 5.03 25.90 -6.93
CA ALA A 64 4.74 25.14 -8.15
C ALA A 64 3.22 24.96 -8.34
N THR A 65 2.75 25.22 -9.54
CA THR A 65 1.35 25.08 -9.93
C THR A 65 0.97 23.60 -10.11
N ILE A 66 -0.34 23.32 -10.05
CA ILE A 66 -0.85 21.96 -10.30
C ILE A 66 -0.43 21.47 -11.70
N SER A 67 -0.46 22.33 -12.72
CA SER A 67 -0.13 21.95 -14.09
C SER A 67 1.35 21.57 -14.26
N GLU A 68 2.26 22.28 -13.60
CA GLU A 68 3.69 21.92 -13.60
C GLU A 68 3.93 20.57 -12.92
N LEU A 69 3.19 20.26 -11.85
CA LEU A 69 3.27 18.98 -11.14
C LEU A 69 2.64 17.84 -11.94
N GLU A 70 1.55 18.09 -12.67
CA GLU A 70 0.97 17.13 -13.62
C GLU A 70 2.01 16.69 -14.66
N GLY A 71 2.68 17.67 -15.28
CA GLY A 71 3.71 17.43 -16.29
C GLY A 71 4.93 16.70 -15.72
N ARG A 72 5.43 17.12 -14.55
CA ARG A 72 6.64 16.55 -13.95
C ARG A 72 6.46 15.11 -13.47
N TYR A 73 5.29 14.75 -12.96
CA TYR A 73 5.05 13.44 -12.37
C TYR A 73 4.15 12.53 -13.21
N HIS A 74 3.70 12.99 -14.38
CA HIS A 74 2.75 12.31 -15.26
C HIS A 74 1.48 11.89 -14.50
N LEU A 75 0.96 12.79 -13.67
CA LEU A 75 -0.25 12.58 -12.89
C LEU A 75 -1.35 13.51 -13.36
N THR A 76 -2.60 13.07 -13.18
CA THR A 76 -3.74 13.96 -13.36
C THR A 76 -3.81 14.97 -12.22
N GLY A 77 -4.38 16.15 -12.47
CA GLY A 77 -4.53 17.20 -11.46
C GLY A 77 -5.43 16.78 -10.31
N GLU A 78 -6.38 15.89 -10.56
CA GLU A 78 -7.17 15.26 -9.50
C GLU A 78 -6.29 14.41 -8.58
N SER A 79 -5.33 13.65 -9.14
CA SER A 79 -4.37 12.88 -8.35
C SER A 79 -3.45 13.79 -7.54
N ILE A 80 -2.94 14.87 -8.13
CA ILE A 80 -2.15 15.89 -7.43
C ILE A 80 -2.96 16.51 -6.28
N ARG A 81 -4.20 16.95 -6.52
CA ARG A 81 -5.08 17.50 -5.45
C ARG A 81 -5.33 16.49 -4.34
N LYS A 82 -5.58 15.21 -4.67
CA LYS A 82 -5.75 14.14 -3.66
C LYS A 82 -4.48 13.96 -2.82
N ILE A 83 -3.29 14.04 -3.42
CA ILE A 83 -2.02 13.96 -2.69
C ILE A 83 -1.88 15.13 -1.72
N LEU A 84 -2.10 16.37 -2.20
CA LEU A 84 -2.03 17.58 -1.37
C LEU A 84 -3.04 17.56 -0.22
N PHE A 85 -4.27 17.10 -0.48
CA PHE A 85 -5.33 17.00 0.53
C PHE A 85 -5.04 15.95 1.61
N LYS A 86 -4.47 14.80 1.23
CA LYS A 86 -4.10 13.74 2.18
C LYS A 86 -3.00 14.19 3.14
N THR A 87 -2.04 14.99 2.67
CA THR A 87 -0.96 15.53 3.51
C THR A 87 -1.49 16.53 4.55
N ARG A 88 -2.50 17.35 4.21
CA ARG A 88 -3.13 18.27 5.17
C ARG A 88 -3.91 17.57 6.30
N ARG A 89 -4.31 16.31 6.14
CA ARG A 89 -5.06 15.54 7.16
C ARG A 89 -4.19 14.67 8.08
N GLN A 90 -2.87 14.68 7.90
CA GLN A 90 -1.96 14.01 8.82
C GLN A 90 -1.30 15.07 9.70
N PRO A 91 -1.75 15.29 10.95
CA PRO A 91 -0.99 16.13 11.86
C PRO A 91 0.38 15.51 12.02
N MET A 92 1.41 16.35 11.94
CA MET A 92 2.77 15.97 12.29
C MET A 92 2.75 15.41 13.71
N VAL A 93 3.00 14.11 13.87
CA VAL A 93 3.41 13.57 15.16
C VAL A 93 4.84 14.06 15.38
N GLY A 94 4.96 15.26 15.92
CA GLY A 94 6.20 15.85 16.39
C GLY A 94 6.30 15.73 17.90
N GLY A 95 7.46 15.31 18.38
CA GLY A 95 8.01 15.71 19.68
C GLY A 95 7.41 15.03 20.90
N GLY A 96 8.19 14.13 21.51
CA GLY A 96 7.84 13.53 22.79
C GLY A 96 7.86 14.52 23.95
N ILE A 97 7.24 14.08 25.05
CA ILE A 97 7.69 14.40 26.40
C ILE A 97 7.68 13.08 27.17
N HIS A 98 8.89 12.60 27.47
CA HIS A 98 9.10 11.72 28.61
C HIS A 98 8.79 12.54 29.86
N ALA A 99 7.71 12.20 30.57
CA ALA A 99 7.52 12.64 31.94
C ALA A 99 7.98 11.51 32.87
N HIS A 100 9.24 11.57 33.28
CA HIS A 100 9.70 10.96 34.52
C HIS A 100 9.44 11.92 35.69
N SER A 101 9.13 11.33 36.85
CA SER A 101 9.04 11.92 38.21
C SER A 101 7.83 12.82 38.47
N LYS A 102 7.08 12.68 39.57
CA LYS A 102 7.30 11.99 40.86
C LYS A 102 6.09 11.15 41.25
#